data_AF-A0A2E6PRT0-F1
#
_entry.id   AF-A0A2E6PRT0-F1
#
_cell.length_a   1.000
_cell.length_b   1.000
_cell.length_c   1.000
_cell.angle_alpha   90.00
_cell.angle_beta   90.00
_cell.angle_gamma   90.00
#
_symmetry.space_group_name_H-M   'P 1'
#
loop_
_entity.id
_entity.type
_entity.pdbx_description
1 polymer ?
#
loop_
_entity_poly.entity_id
_entity_poly.type
_entity_poly.pdbx_seq_one_letter_code
_entity_poly.pdbx_strand_id
1 'polypeptide(L)'
;MKINIILEKKDDNFKPHPMYDPKTGKMEMAKKKEDHDRLGKKGYIHLDDDIFDKLTDVLEKEGGASGMKPFEDKLKKNTKKEIETALKSMDNVGQHKKGDYILGDEKEISIAEMIQQEVKFVLEKRKKRKKKKKKKSSGKKDACYHKVKSRYKVWPSAYASGALVRCRKVGAKNWGNKSKNKK
;
A
#
# COMPACT_ATOMS: atom_id res chain seq x y z
N MET A 1 31.70 -55.17 2.30
CA MET A 1 31.09 -53.82 2.27
C MET A 1 29.60 -53.97 2.49
N LYS A 2 29.07 -53.59 3.66
CA LYS A 2 27.62 -53.63 3.93
C LYS A 2 27.02 -52.32 3.44
N ILE A 3 26.30 -52.38 2.32
CA ILE A 3 25.55 -51.24 1.78
C ILE A 3 24.28 -51.10 2.63
N ASN A 4 24.25 -50.09 3.50
CA ASN A 4 23.04 -49.71 4.24
C ASN A 4 22.07 -49.03 3.27
N ILE A 5 21.14 -49.81 2.73
CA ILE A 5 19.99 -49.29 1.97
C ILE A 5 19.03 -48.70 3.01
N ILE A 6 19.02 -47.37 3.11
CA ILE A 6 18.00 -46.64 3.86
C ILE A 6 16.70 -46.79 3.06
N LEU A 7 15.82 -47.69 3.54
CA LEU A 7 14.46 -47.85 3.04
C LEU A 7 13.67 -46.58 3.40
N GLU A 8 13.54 -45.65 2.46
CA GLU A 8 12.54 -44.59 2.53
C GLU A 8 11.15 -45.25 2.52
N LYS A 9 10.51 -45.33 3.69
CA LYS A 9 9.11 -45.72 3.81
C LYS A 9 8.27 -44.68 3.09
N LYS A 10 7.78 -45.00 1.90
CA LYS A 10 6.68 -44.25 1.29
C LYS A 10 5.41 -44.69 2.03
N ASP A 11 4.87 -43.79 2.86
CA ASP A 11 3.48 -43.90 3.30
C ASP A 11 2.60 -43.70 2.05
N ASP A 12 2.17 -44.81 1.44
CA ASP A 12 1.57 -44.91 0.10
C ASP A 12 0.18 -44.23 -0.08
N ASN A 13 -0.21 -43.31 0.82
CA ASN A 13 -1.48 -42.58 0.73
C ASN A 13 -1.38 -41.07 0.99
N PHE A 14 -0.18 -40.49 1.10
CA PHE A 14 -0.06 -39.03 1.26
C PHE A 14 -0.23 -38.31 -0.09
N LYS A 15 -1.39 -37.69 -0.29
CA LYS A 15 -1.65 -36.83 -1.46
C LYS A 15 -1.04 -35.44 -1.22
N PRO A 16 -0.17 -34.94 -2.13
CA PRO A 16 0.35 -33.59 -2.02
C PRO A 16 -0.78 -32.54 -2.00
N HIS A 17 -0.70 -31.58 -1.08
CA HIS A 17 -1.70 -30.49 -0.97
C HIS A 17 -1.06 -29.21 -0.41
N PRO A 18 -1.63 -28.03 -0.70
CA PRO A 18 -1.12 -26.75 -0.20
C PRO A 18 -1.44 -26.56 1.28
N MET A 19 -0.53 -25.88 1.99
CA MET A 19 -0.74 -25.37 3.34
C MET A 19 -0.51 -23.86 3.33
N TYR A 20 -1.32 -23.12 4.08
CA TYR A 20 -1.32 -21.66 4.09
C TYR A 20 -0.65 -21.11 5.35
N ASP A 21 0.19 -20.09 5.20
CA ASP A 21 0.78 -19.34 6.31
C ASP A 21 -0.07 -18.09 6.63
N PRO A 22 -0.79 -18.08 7.77
CA PRO A 22 -1.60 -16.93 8.20
C PRO A 22 -0.83 -15.62 8.38
N LYS A 23 0.48 -15.69 8.66
CA LYS A 23 1.29 -14.51 8.99
C LYS A 23 1.82 -13.82 7.75
N THR A 24 2.13 -14.60 6.71
CA THR A 24 2.77 -14.09 5.49
C THR A 24 1.85 -14.12 4.27
N GLY A 25 0.70 -14.80 4.36
CA GLY A 25 -0.24 -14.97 3.25
C GLY A 25 0.28 -15.94 2.16
N LYS A 26 1.36 -16.69 2.45
CA LYS A 26 2.00 -17.58 1.48
C LYS A 26 1.41 -18.98 1.55
N MET A 27 1.25 -19.61 0.40
CA MET A 27 0.92 -21.03 0.30
C MET A 27 2.19 -21.84 0.01
N GLU A 28 2.40 -22.93 0.75
CA GLU A 28 3.51 -23.87 0.56
C GLU A 28 2.96 -25.28 0.36
N MET A 29 3.46 -26.00 -0.65
CA MET A 29 2.95 -27.32 -1.02
C MET A 29 3.60 -28.40 -0.14
N ALA A 30 2.81 -29.11 0.66
CA ALA A 30 3.26 -30.31 1.36
C ALA A 30 3.27 -31.48 0.38
N LYS A 31 4.45 -31.99 0.01
CA LYS A 31 4.60 -33.11 -0.94
C LYS A 31 4.68 -34.48 -0.26
N LYS A 32 5.17 -34.51 0.97
CA LYS A 32 5.27 -35.71 1.81
C LYS A 32 4.75 -35.40 3.21
N LYS A 33 4.49 -36.44 4.00
CA LYS A 33 4.00 -36.33 5.38
C LYS A 33 4.96 -35.57 6.31
N GLU A 34 6.27 -35.72 6.10
CA GLU A 34 7.26 -34.98 6.88
C GLU A 34 7.22 -33.47 6.59
N ASP A 35 6.96 -33.10 5.33
CA ASP A 35 6.80 -31.69 4.95
C ASP A 35 5.55 -31.09 5.59
N HIS A 36 4.45 -31.84 5.60
CA HIS A 36 3.20 -31.50 6.25
C HIS A 36 3.37 -31.24 7.75
N ASP A 37 3.98 -32.17 8.47
CA ASP A 37 4.25 -32.04 9.90
C ASP A 37 5.19 -30.85 10.20
N ARG A 38 6.18 -30.62 9.32
CA ARG A 38 7.09 -29.47 9.44
C ARG A 38 6.35 -28.15 9.23
N LEU A 39 5.48 -28.07 8.23
CA LEU A 39 4.69 -26.88 7.91
C LEU A 39 3.67 -26.60 9.03
N GLY A 40 2.99 -27.64 9.53
CA GLY A 40 2.14 -27.54 10.72
C GLY A 40 2.89 -27.00 11.94
N LYS A 41 4.11 -27.49 12.21
CA LYS A 41 4.97 -26.96 13.30
C LYS A 41 5.39 -25.50 13.08
N LYS A 42 5.53 -25.05 11.84
CA LYS A 42 5.78 -23.64 11.49
C LYS A 42 4.53 -22.77 11.62
N GLY A 43 3.35 -23.37 11.82
CA GLY A 43 2.07 -22.67 11.95
C GLY A 43 1.31 -22.51 10.63
N TYR A 44 1.66 -23.29 9.60
CA TYR A 44 0.87 -23.37 8.37
C TYR A 44 -0.39 -24.20 8.65
N ILE A 45 -1.52 -23.78 8.07
CA ILE A 45 -2.83 -24.39 8.27
C ILE A 45 -3.37 -25.02 6.98
N HIS A 46 -4.24 -26.01 7.11
CA HIS A 46 -5.03 -26.52 5.99
C HIS A 46 -6.16 -25.53 5.71
N LEU A 47 -6.16 -24.99 4.50
CA LEU A 47 -7.38 -24.50 3.89
C LEU A 47 -7.95 -25.72 3.16
N ASP A 48 -8.86 -26.47 3.79
CA ASP A 48 -9.64 -27.45 3.03
C ASP A 48 -10.31 -26.66 1.90
N ASP A 49 -10.29 -27.20 0.67
CA ASP A 49 -10.77 -26.50 -0.53
C ASP A 49 -12.20 -25.94 -0.37
N ASP A 50 -13.00 -26.48 0.56
CA ASP A 50 -14.37 -26.04 0.84
C ASP A 50 -14.52 -25.09 2.05
N ILE A 51 -13.46 -24.69 2.77
CA ILE A 51 -13.63 -23.84 3.97
C ILE A 51 -14.28 -22.52 3.60
N PHE A 52 -13.80 -21.89 2.52
CA PHE A 52 -14.37 -20.62 2.06
C PHE A 52 -15.83 -20.77 1.62
N ASP A 53 -16.15 -21.86 0.92
CA ASP A 53 -17.54 -22.16 0.53
C ASP A 53 -18.42 -22.37 1.76
N LYS A 54 -17.95 -23.14 2.75
CA LYS A 54 -18.68 -23.39 4.02
C LYS A 54 -18.87 -22.11 4.84
N LEU A 55 -17.89 -21.21 4.84
CA LEU A 55 -17.99 -19.90 5.51
C LEU A 55 -19.00 -19.01 4.79
N THR A 56 -18.94 -18.95 3.47
CA THR A 56 -19.88 -18.19 2.63
C THR A 56 -21.30 -18.71 2.82
N ASP A 57 -21.48 -20.04 2.80
CA ASP A 57 -22.74 -20.73 3.05
C ASP A 57 -23.38 -20.33 4.40
N VAL A 58 -22.56 -20.19 5.45
CA VAL A 58 -23.03 -19.77 6.77
C VAL A 58 -23.43 -18.30 6.74
N LEU A 59 -22.63 -17.44 6.12
CA LEU A 59 -22.97 -16.02 5.98
C LEU A 59 -24.26 -15.83 5.19
N GLU A 60 -24.44 -16.53 4.06
CA GLU A 60 -25.66 -16.45 3.25
C GLU A 60 -26.90 -16.95 4.01
N LYS A 61 -26.79 -18.05 4.75
CA LYS A 61 -27.89 -18.60 5.57
C LYS A 61 -28.32 -17.67 6.69
N GLU A 62 -27.36 -16.93 7.26
CA GLU A 62 -27.62 -15.94 8.31
C GLU A 62 -27.98 -14.54 7.74
N GLY A 63 -28.18 -14.42 6.42
CA GLY A 63 -28.61 -13.16 5.79
C GLY A 63 -27.50 -12.14 5.61
N GLY A 64 -26.26 -12.59 5.42
CA GLY A 64 -25.08 -11.78 5.13
C GLY A 64 -24.32 -11.32 6.37
N ALA A 65 -24.81 -11.58 7.59
CA ALA A 65 -24.11 -11.25 8.82
C ALA A 65 -24.17 -12.41 9.81
N SER A 66 -23.01 -12.89 10.26
CA SER A 66 -22.94 -14.02 11.21
C SER A 66 -21.93 -13.76 12.34
N GLY A 67 -22.29 -14.21 13.53
CA GLY A 67 -21.35 -14.35 14.64
C GLY A 67 -20.45 -15.59 14.51
N MET A 68 -19.54 -15.81 15.46
CA MET A 68 -18.63 -16.97 15.43
C MET A 68 -19.30 -18.33 15.68
N LYS A 69 -20.41 -18.36 16.44
CA LYS A 69 -21.09 -19.61 16.83
C LYS A 69 -21.54 -20.45 15.62
N PRO A 70 -22.26 -19.89 14.63
CA PRO A 70 -22.65 -20.65 13.43
C PRO A 70 -21.47 -21.28 12.69
N PHE A 71 -20.32 -20.61 12.65
CA PHE A 71 -19.11 -21.15 12.04
C PHE A 71 -18.53 -22.30 12.86
N GLU A 72 -18.44 -22.17 14.19
CA GLU A 72 -17.97 -23.23 15.09
C GLU A 72 -18.86 -24.49 14.99
N ASP A 73 -20.18 -24.33 14.85
CA ASP A 73 -21.13 -25.42 14.70
C ASP A 73 -21.03 -26.14 13.34
N LYS A 74 -20.72 -25.40 12.26
CA LYS A 74 -20.57 -25.95 10.90
C LYS A 74 -19.18 -26.55 10.67
N LEU A 75 -18.15 -25.92 11.22
CA LEU A 75 -16.73 -26.23 11.05
C LEU A 75 -16.14 -26.85 12.32
N LYS A 76 -16.83 -27.85 12.90
CA LYS A 76 -16.39 -28.57 14.13
C LYS A 76 -14.98 -29.17 14.04
N LYS A 77 -14.45 -29.33 12.83
CA LYS A 77 -13.10 -29.85 12.56
C LYS A 77 -12.00 -28.79 12.66
N ASN A 78 -12.35 -27.51 12.56
CA ASN A 78 -11.40 -26.40 12.51
C ASN A 78 -11.30 -25.67 13.84
N THR A 79 -10.12 -25.14 14.12
CA THR A 79 -9.90 -24.31 15.30
C THR A 79 -10.50 -22.92 15.06
N LYS A 80 -11.04 -22.29 16.10
CA LYS A 80 -11.56 -20.91 16.07
C LYS A 80 -10.64 -19.91 15.36
N LYS A 81 -9.32 -20.04 15.58
CA LYS A 81 -8.29 -19.19 14.95
C LYS A 81 -8.17 -19.40 13.44
N GLU A 82 -8.42 -20.60 12.95
CA GLU A 82 -8.39 -20.94 11.52
C GLU A 82 -9.58 -20.31 10.80
N ILE A 83 -10.78 -20.43 11.41
CA ILE A 83 -12.02 -19.80 10.94
C ILE A 83 -11.83 -18.28 10.86
N GLU A 84 -11.30 -17.67 11.92
CA GLU A 84 -11.04 -16.23 11.95
C GLU A 84 -10.00 -15.79 10.91
N THR A 85 -8.94 -16.59 10.71
CA THR A 85 -7.92 -16.32 9.69
C THR A 85 -8.49 -16.43 8.29
N ALA A 86 -9.32 -17.44 8.02
CA ALA A 86 -9.98 -17.62 6.74
C ALA A 86 -10.95 -16.47 6.45
N LEU A 87 -11.80 -16.09 7.41
CA LEU A 87 -12.71 -14.94 7.29
C LEU A 87 -11.96 -13.62 7.04
N LYS A 88 -10.78 -13.41 7.65
CA LYS A 88 -9.94 -12.24 7.39
C LYS A 88 -9.22 -12.28 6.04
N SER A 89 -9.04 -13.48 5.48
CA SER A 89 -8.41 -13.67 4.16
C SER A 89 -9.43 -13.52 3.02
N MET A 90 -10.74 -13.49 3.31
CA MET A 90 -11.77 -13.26 2.31
C MET A 90 -11.86 -11.77 1.97
N ASP A 91 -11.67 -11.43 0.70
CA ASP A 91 -11.71 -10.03 0.22
C ASP A 91 -13.09 -9.37 0.42
N ASN A 92 -14.15 -10.19 0.42
CA ASN A 92 -15.54 -9.74 0.50
C ASN A 92 -16.15 -9.91 1.91
N VAL A 93 -15.36 -10.15 2.96
CA VAL A 93 -15.88 -10.29 4.33
C VAL A 93 -15.23 -9.28 5.27
N GLY A 94 -16.05 -8.45 5.92
CA GLY A 94 -15.63 -7.46 6.89
C GLY A 94 -16.06 -7.80 8.32
N GLN A 95 -15.24 -7.48 9.32
CA GLN A 95 -15.63 -7.61 10.73
C GLN A 95 -16.22 -6.29 11.25
N HIS A 96 -17.45 -6.34 11.75
CA HIS A 96 -18.13 -5.20 12.37
C HIS A 96 -17.65 -4.99 13.82
N LYS A 97 -17.86 -3.78 14.37
CA LYS A 97 -17.34 -3.37 15.69
C LYS A 97 -17.76 -4.27 16.86
N LYS A 98 -18.83 -5.05 16.70
CA LYS A 98 -19.35 -5.99 17.71
C LYS A 98 -18.80 -7.43 17.55
N GLY A 99 -17.95 -7.67 16.56
CA GLY A 99 -17.34 -8.98 16.30
C GLY A 99 -18.05 -9.82 15.25
N ASP A 100 -19.19 -9.35 14.72
CA ASP A 100 -19.94 -10.02 13.64
C ASP A 100 -19.19 -9.91 12.30
N TYR A 101 -19.27 -10.94 11.47
CA TYR A 101 -18.70 -10.97 10.13
C TYR A 101 -19.80 -10.66 9.11
N ILE A 102 -19.53 -9.74 8.19
CA ILE A 102 -20.46 -9.26 7.18
C ILE A 102 -19.90 -9.60 5.80
N LEU A 103 -20.72 -10.25 4.97
CA LEU A 103 -20.45 -10.43 3.56
C LEU A 103 -20.76 -9.10 2.85
N GLY A 104 -19.74 -8.47 2.26
CA GLY A 104 -19.87 -7.22 1.53
C GLY A 104 -20.43 -7.48 0.13
N ASP A 105 -21.45 -6.70 -0.26
CA ASP A 105 -21.96 -6.70 -1.62
C ASP A 105 -20.89 -6.18 -2.58
N GLU A 106 -20.73 -6.81 -3.76
CA GLU A 106 -19.77 -6.42 -4.81
C GLU A 106 -19.85 -4.93 -5.21
N LYS A 107 -20.99 -4.28 -4.94
CA LYS A 107 -21.21 -2.84 -5.16
C LYS A 107 -20.27 -1.95 -4.34
N GLU A 108 -19.92 -2.33 -3.10
CA GLU A 108 -19.02 -1.50 -2.26
C GLU A 108 -17.57 -1.55 -2.77
N ILE A 109 -17.14 -2.70 -3.28
CA ILE A 109 -15.81 -2.91 -3.86
C ILE A 109 -15.62 -2.05 -5.12
N SER A 110 -16.65 -2.02 -5.98
CA SER A 110 -16.66 -1.20 -7.20
C SER A 110 -16.51 0.30 -6.89
N ILE A 111 -17.17 0.80 -5.84
CA ILE A 111 -17.07 2.20 -5.41
C ILE A 111 -15.68 2.51 -4.84
N ALA A 112 -15.12 1.61 -4.02
CA ALA A 112 -13.80 1.78 -3.44
C ALA A 112 -12.69 1.83 -4.50
N GLU A 113 -12.72 0.93 -5.48
CA GLU A 113 -11.77 0.94 -6.60
C GLU A 113 -11.86 2.23 -7.42
N MET A 114 -13.08 2.70 -7.70
CA MET A 114 -13.31 3.94 -8.44
C MET A 114 -12.73 5.16 -7.68
N ILE A 115 -12.93 5.23 -6.36
CA ILE A 115 -12.35 6.28 -5.51
C ILE A 115 -10.82 6.22 -5.55
N GLN A 116 -10.22 5.03 -5.44
CA GLN A 116 -8.77 4.87 -5.47
C GLN A 116 -8.17 5.32 -6.81
N GLN A 117 -8.80 4.95 -7.93
CA GLN A 117 -8.38 5.38 -9.26
C GLN A 117 -8.41 6.90 -9.41
N GLU A 118 -9.49 7.56 -8.96
CA GLU A 118 -9.63 9.01 -9.04
C GLU A 118 -8.59 9.74 -8.16
N VAL A 119 -8.38 9.27 -6.92
CA VAL A 119 -7.37 9.83 -6.02
C VAL A 119 -5.97 9.73 -6.64
N LYS A 120 -5.63 8.57 -7.24
CA LYS A 120 -4.36 8.36 -7.94
C LYS A 120 -4.19 9.36 -9.09
N PHE A 121 -5.21 9.54 -9.92
CA PHE A 121 -5.21 10.48 -11.04
C PHE A 121 -4.96 11.93 -10.57
N VAL A 122 -5.66 12.38 -9.53
CA VAL A 122 -5.50 13.73 -8.97
C VAL A 122 -4.07 13.95 -8.42
N LEU A 123 -3.51 12.95 -7.73
CA LEU A 123 -2.15 13.02 -7.19
C LEU A 123 -1.09 13.12 -8.29
N GLU A 124 -1.23 12.36 -9.37
CA GLU A 124 -0.34 12.46 -10.53
C GLU A 124 -0.40 13.83 -11.18
N LYS A 125 -1.60 14.37 -11.38
CA LYS A 125 -1.81 15.71 -11.95
C LYS A 125 -1.13 16.78 -11.07
N ARG A 126 -1.23 16.67 -9.75
CA ARG A 126 -0.51 17.53 -8.79
C ARG A 126 1.01 17.40 -8.91
N LYS A 127 1.56 16.17 -9.00
CA LYS A 127 3.01 15.93 -9.19
C LYS A 127 3.50 16.56 -10.50
N LYS A 128 2.79 16.39 -11.61
CA LYS A 128 3.11 17.03 -12.90
C LYS A 128 3.12 18.55 -12.81
N ARG A 129 2.13 19.17 -12.15
CA ARG A 129 2.09 20.64 -11.92
C ARG A 129 3.27 21.13 -11.07
N LYS A 130 3.62 20.42 -9.98
CA LYS A 130 4.80 20.73 -9.14
C LYS A 130 6.11 20.63 -9.93
N LYS A 131 6.30 19.57 -10.74
CA LYS A 131 7.47 19.42 -11.62
C LYS A 131 7.57 20.57 -12.64
N LYS A 132 6.46 20.96 -13.28
CA LYS A 132 6.42 22.12 -14.20
C LYS A 132 6.78 23.44 -13.50
N LYS A 133 6.31 23.68 -12.27
CA LYS A 133 6.67 24.86 -11.48
C LYS A 133 8.18 24.89 -11.14
N LYS A 134 8.75 23.76 -10.68
CA LYS A 134 10.19 23.65 -10.37
C LYS A 134 11.07 23.94 -11.59
N LYS A 135 10.69 23.43 -12.78
CA LYS A 135 11.42 23.70 -14.03
C LYS A 135 11.38 25.19 -14.44
N LYS A 136 10.26 25.89 -14.23
CA LYS A 136 10.16 27.33 -14.52
C LYS A 136 10.98 28.21 -13.57
N SER A 137 11.24 27.76 -12.35
CA SER A 137 12.02 28.53 -11.35
C SER A 137 13.53 28.32 -11.42
N SER A 138 14.04 27.35 -12.18
CA SER A 138 15.47 26.96 -12.20
C SER A 138 16.32 27.69 -13.24
N GLY A 139 15.82 28.76 -13.86
CA GLY A 139 16.64 29.61 -14.72
C GLY A 139 17.77 30.28 -13.92
N LYS A 140 18.98 30.34 -14.49
CA LYS A 140 20.12 31.07 -13.90
C LYS A 140 19.70 32.51 -13.62
N LYS A 141 19.95 32.99 -12.40
CA LYS A 141 19.64 34.37 -12.01
C LYS A 141 20.57 35.33 -12.73
N ASP A 142 20.05 36.47 -13.18
CA ASP A 142 20.79 37.49 -13.92
C ASP A 142 21.63 38.38 -12.99
N ALA A 143 22.64 39.05 -13.53
CA ALA A 143 23.53 39.93 -12.74
C ALA A 143 22.76 41.03 -12.00
N CYS A 144 21.66 41.53 -12.57
CA CYS A 144 20.77 42.48 -11.92
C CYS A 144 20.07 41.88 -10.68
N TYR A 145 19.67 40.61 -10.72
CA TYR A 145 19.08 39.93 -9.56
C TYR A 145 20.05 39.92 -8.38
N HIS A 146 21.31 39.57 -8.60
CA HIS A 146 22.32 39.55 -7.55
C HIS A 146 22.64 40.96 -7.01
N LYS A 147 22.81 41.96 -7.90
CA LYS A 147 23.10 43.36 -7.52
C LYS A 147 21.95 44.07 -6.80
N VAL A 148 20.70 43.72 -7.11
CA VAL A 148 19.53 44.30 -6.45
C VAL A 148 19.27 43.56 -5.14
N LYS A 149 19.31 42.23 -5.12
CA LYS A 149 19.09 41.44 -3.90
C LYS A 149 20.06 41.82 -2.77
N SER A 150 21.32 42.15 -3.08
CA SER A 150 22.29 42.57 -2.06
C SER A 150 22.02 43.96 -1.44
N ARG A 151 21.23 44.82 -2.10
CA ARG A 151 20.90 46.17 -1.62
C ARG A 151 19.65 46.24 -0.75
N TYR A 152 18.79 45.24 -0.78
CA TYR A 152 17.52 45.24 -0.04
C TYR A 152 17.51 44.15 1.03
N LYS A 153 17.15 44.52 2.26
CA LYS A 153 17.09 43.60 3.41
C LYS A 153 15.97 42.56 3.29
N VAL A 154 14.82 42.94 2.70
CA VAL A 154 13.64 42.07 2.55
C VAL A 154 13.44 41.71 1.08
N TRP A 155 13.43 40.41 0.79
CA TRP A 155 13.26 39.83 -0.54
C TRP A 155 12.26 38.66 -0.50
N PRO A 156 11.25 38.59 -1.39
CA PRO A 156 10.83 39.59 -2.38
C PRO A 156 10.03 40.73 -1.73
N SER A 157 10.28 41.98 -2.16
CA SER A 157 9.46 43.14 -1.78
C SER A 157 9.02 43.92 -3.02
N ALA A 158 7.97 44.74 -2.90
CA ALA A 158 7.47 45.56 -4.01
C ALA A 158 8.56 46.52 -4.54
N TYR A 159 9.28 47.19 -3.65
CA TYR A 159 10.38 48.09 -4.00
C TYR A 159 11.59 47.35 -4.61
N ALA A 160 11.97 46.17 -4.08
CA ALA A 160 13.05 45.37 -4.67
C ALA A 160 12.69 44.83 -6.06
N SER A 161 11.43 44.48 -6.27
CA SER A 161 10.91 44.04 -7.58
C SER A 161 10.95 45.18 -8.60
N GLY A 162 10.55 46.40 -8.21
CA GLY A 162 10.67 47.59 -9.06
C GLY A 162 12.12 47.96 -9.39
N ALA A 163 13.03 47.84 -8.43
CA ALA A 163 14.47 48.05 -8.64
C ALA A 163 15.08 47.02 -9.61
N LEU A 164 14.63 45.76 -9.58
CA LEU A 164 15.06 44.73 -10.51
C LEU A 164 14.70 45.09 -11.96
N VAL A 165 13.49 45.59 -12.19
CA VAL A 165 13.03 46.04 -13.52
C VAL A 165 13.87 47.24 -13.99
N ARG A 166 14.11 48.22 -13.11
CA ARG A 166 14.93 49.39 -13.46
C ARG A 166 16.39 49.00 -13.75
N CYS A 167 16.97 48.07 -12.98
CA CYS A 167 18.30 47.52 -13.26
C CYS A 167 18.37 46.86 -14.63
N ARG A 168 17.37 46.05 -14.98
CA ARG A 168 17.32 45.38 -16.30
C ARG A 168 17.20 46.37 -17.46
N LYS A 169 16.52 47.52 -17.26
CA LYS A 169 16.45 48.58 -18.26
C LYS A 169 17.79 49.30 -18.49
N VAL A 170 18.47 49.72 -17.41
CA VAL A 170 19.74 50.47 -17.55
C VAL A 170 20.96 49.56 -17.76
N GLY A 171 20.78 48.27 -17.51
CA GLY A 171 21.84 47.26 -17.52
C GLY A 171 22.59 47.19 -16.18
N ALA A 172 23.01 45.98 -15.79
CA ALA A 172 23.67 45.74 -14.50
C ALA A 172 24.95 46.56 -14.31
N LYS A 173 25.66 46.92 -15.39
CA LYS A 173 26.89 47.73 -15.35
C LYS A 173 26.62 49.19 -14.96
N ASN A 174 25.50 49.76 -15.41
CA ASN A 174 25.13 51.17 -15.16
C ASN A 174 24.22 51.34 -13.93
N TRP A 175 23.75 50.25 -13.33
CA TRP A 175 22.86 50.27 -12.18
C TRP A 175 23.57 50.69 -10.88
N GLY A 176 23.15 51.83 -10.32
CA GLY A 176 23.63 52.36 -9.05
C GLY A 176 24.88 53.24 -9.15
N ASN A 177 25.31 53.59 -10.37
CA ASN A 177 26.32 54.62 -10.59
C ASN A 177 25.66 55.99 -10.41
N LYS A 178 25.58 56.47 -9.16
CA LYS A 178 25.34 57.89 -8.91
C LYS A 178 26.68 58.59 -9.07
N SER A 179 26.79 59.51 -10.03
CA SER A 179 27.84 60.51 -9.99
C SER A 179 27.75 61.21 -8.63
N LYS A 180 28.82 61.14 -7.84
CA LYS A 180 28.96 61.96 -6.63
C LYS A 180 29.10 63.41 -7.12
N ASN A 181 28.00 64.14 -7.27
CA ASN A 181 28.09 65.59 -7.26
C ASN A 181 28.52 65.97 -5.84
N LYS A 182 29.82 66.23 -5.67
CA LYS A 182 30.35 66.94 -4.51
C LYS A 182 29.64 68.29 -4.51
N LYS A 183 28.83 68.52 -3.48
CA LYS A 183 28.28 69.83 -3.15
C LYS A 183 29.09 70.36 -1.98
#